data_AF-A0A2N1M906-F1
#
_entry.id   AF-A0A2N1M906-F1
#
_cell.length_a   1.000
_cell.length_b   1.000
_cell.length_c   1.000
_cell.angle_alpha   90.00
_cell.angle_beta   90.00
_cell.angle_gamma   90.00
#
_symmetry.space_group_name_H-M   'P 1'
#
loop_
_entity.id
_entity.type
_entity.pdbx_description
1 polymer ?
#
loop_
_entity_poly.entity_id
_entity_poly.type
_entity_poly.pdbx_seq_one_letter_code
_entity_poly.pdbx_strand_id
1 'polypeptide(L)'
;LKIQTNRIPCNGQIIKTNVLVDIGGKIGHSVLDFSALLLRAIYLQNHFGNVVRSKSPPKTFKDFIKSVFTNMNPKILQNSKDKGKDGRLFERVWQMEFYHASLQVLPKDIYPSVDVGKVFGSKEYVDFYVNDKRHWAIELLRDRVKLNEHQQRLQRGGIYVPILKHTKQYAIINIQNSKMKAPESEKRRRNDIYVICDENFESVQLIYPNGNKKDIRLL
;
A
#
# COMPACT_ATOMS: atom_id res chain seq x y z
N LEU A 1 -10.36 -14.76 10.03
CA LEU A 1 -11.71 -15.31 10.16
C LEU A 1 -11.77 -16.55 9.27
N LYS A 2 -11.82 -17.76 9.84
CA LYS A 2 -12.16 -18.98 9.10
C LYS A 2 -13.58 -19.32 9.49
N ILE A 3 -14.51 -19.23 8.55
CA ILE A 3 -15.92 -19.57 8.81
C ILE A 3 -16.04 -21.07 8.55
N GLN A 4 -16.26 -21.86 9.59
CA GLN A 4 -16.60 -23.28 9.45
C GLN A 4 -18.12 -23.42 9.50
N THR A 5 -18.70 -24.03 8.47
CA THR A 5 -20.13 -24.36 8.45
C THR A 5 -20.29 -25.86 8.20
N ASN A 6 -21.35 -26.44 8.74
CA ASN A 6 -21.79 -27.77 8.29
C ASN A 6 -22.24 -27.65 6.83
N ARG A 7 -22.07 -28.74 6.04
CA ARG A 7 -22.43 -28.77 4.61
C ARG A 7 -23.83 -28.16 4.41
N ILE A 8 -23.88 -27.07 3.66
CA ILE A 8 -25.15 -26.43 3.28
C ILE A 8 -25.86 -27.39 2.32
N PRO A 9 -27.04 -27.91 2.68
CA PRO A 9 -27.73 -28.93 1.89
C PRO A 9 -28.51 -28.26 0.77
N CYS A 10 -27.82 -27.72 -0.23
CA CYS A 10 -28.45 -27.21 -1.46
C CYS A 10 -27.41 -27.28 -2.58
N ASN A 11 -27.73 -27.99 -3.66
CA ASN A 11 -26.95 -28.15 -4.89
C ASN A 11 -26.35 -26.82 -5.43
N GLY A 12 -25.22 -26.39 -4.88
CA GLY A 12 -24.34 -25.38 -5.47
C GLY A 12 -24.89 -23.96 -5.64
N GLN A 13 -25.95 -23.54 -4.94
CA GLN A 13 -26.49 -22.18 -5.11
C GLN A 13 -26.87 -21.49 -3.79
N ILE A 14 -25.87 -20.90 -3.12
CA ILE A 14 -25.86 -19.53 -2.54
C ILE A 14 -24.36 -19.15 -2.63
N ILE A 15 -23.88 -18.09 -3.28
CA ILE A 15 -24.26 -16.66 -3.18
C ILE A 15 -24.05 -16.02 -4.56
N LYS A 16 -25.11 -15.45 -5.11
CA LYS A 16 -25.11 -14.64 -6.33
C LYS A 16 -24.47 -13.29 -6.04
N THR A 17 -23.16 -13.27 -5.88
CA THR A 17 -22.19 -12.22 -6.21
C THR A 17 -20.83 -12.83 -5.88
N ASN A 18 -19.87 -12.76 -6.78
CA ASN A 18 -18.56 -13.42 -6.74
C ASN A 18 -17.65 -13.01 -5.54
N VAL A 19 -18.12 -13.06 -4.29
CA VAL A 19 -17.45 -12.48 -3.11
C VAL A 19 -16.65 -13.53 -2.36
N LEU A 20 -17.20 -14.72 -2.14
CA LEU A 20 -16.55 -15.84 -1.46
C LEU A 20 -16.39 -17.03 -2.39
N VAL A 21 -15.28 -17.75 -2.29
CA VAL A 21 -14.96 -18.99 -3.01
C VAL A 21 -14.64 -20.09 -2.00
N ASP A 22 -15.05 -21.32 -2.31
CA ASP A 22 -14.61 -22.50 -1.58
C ASP A 22 -13.17 -22.82 -2.00
N ILE A 23 -12.25 -22.79 -1.04
CA ILE A 23 -10.83 -23.08 -1.25
C ILE A 23 -10.47 -24.51 -0.84
N GLY A 24 -11.47 -25.34 -0.52
CA GLY A 24 -11.29 -26.74 -0.17
C GLY A 24 -10.94 -26.96 1.31
N GLY A 25 -11.49 -28.05 1.86
CA GLY A 25 -11.25 -28.52 3.23
C GLY A 25 -11.42 -30.03 3.33
N LYS A 26 -11.10 -30.61 4.50
CA LYS A 26 -11.28 -32.05 4.75
C LYS A 26 -12.74 -32.46 4.57
N ILE A 27 -12.96 -33.74 4.22
CA ILE A 27 -14.29 -34.35 4.03
C ILE A 27 -15.21 -33.92 5.19
N GLY A 28 -16.27 -33.17 4.86
CA GLY A 28 -17.26 -32.67 5.82
C GLY A 28 -17.22 -31.15 6.08
N HIS A 29 -16.14 -30.44 5.72
CA HIS A 29 -16.01 -28.99 5.95
C HIS A 29 -15.51 -28.24 4.71
N SER A 30 -16.31 -27.32 4.19
CA SER A 30 -15.85 -26.34 3.21
C SER A 30 -15.17 -25.17 3.92
N VAL A 31 -14.06 -24.69 3.35
CA VAL A 31 -13.38 -23.48 3.82
C VAL A 31 -13.65 -22.40 2.81
N LEU A 32 -14.36 -21.35 3.23
CA LEU A 32 -14.64 -20.20 2.38
C LEU A 32 -13.61 -19.09 2.64
N ASP A 33 -13.07 -18.50 1.57
CA ASP A 33 -12.32 -17.24 1.61
C ASP A 33 -12.85 -16.30 0.52
N PHE A 34 -12.43 -15.04 0.53
CA PHE A 34 -12.84 -14.08 -0.49
C PHE A 34 -12.19 -14.39 -1.84
N SER A 35 -12.97 -14.29 -2.91
CA SER A 35 -12.50 -14.52 -4.29
C SER A 35 -11.41 -13.54 -4.72
N ALA A 36 -11.35 -12.38 -4.06
CA ALA A 36 -10.30 -11.40 -4.21
C ALA A 36 -10.04 -10.68 -2.87
N LEU A 37 -8.78 -10.31 -2.63
CA LEU A 37 -8.39 -9.50 -1.48
C LEU A 37 -9.14 -8.16 -1.43
N LEU A 38 -9.48 -7.58 -2.59
CA LEU A 38 -10.28 -6.36 -2.68
C LEU A 38 -11.69 -6.56 -2.12
N LEU A 39 -12.34 -7.70 -2.39
CA LEU A 39 -13.68 -7.98 -1.88
C LEU A 39 -13.66 -8.25 -0.38
N ARG A 40 -12.58 -8.88 0.12
CA ARG A 40 -12.33 -8.99 1.56
C ARG A 40 -12.19 -7.62 2.22
N ALA A 41 -11.41 -6.73 1.61
CA ALA A 41 -11.21 -5.38 2.12
C ALA A 41 -12.52 -4.58 2.12
N ILE A 42 -13.30 -4.63 1.03
CA ILE A 42 -14.61 -3.97 0.93
C ILE A 42 -15.59 -4.54 1.95
N TYR A 43 -15.67 -5.87 2.08
CA TYR A 43 -16.55 -6.52 3.06
C TYR A 43 -16.17 -6.13 4.49
N LEU A 44 -14.88 -6.19 4.84
CA LEU A 44 -14.42 -5.83 6.19
C LEU A 44 -14.62 -4.34 6.47
N GLN A 45 -14.41 -3.48 5.48
CA GLN A 45 -14.67 -2.05 5.60
C GLN A 45 -16.16 -1.76 5.82
N ASN A 46 -17.04 -2.33 4.99
CA ASN A 46 -18.47 -2.14 5.10
C ASN A 46 -19.07 -2.75 6.37
N HIS A 47 -18.50 -3.86 6.86
CA HIS A 47 -19.07 -4.61 7.98
C HIS A 47 -18.47 -4.23 9.34
N PHE A 48 -17.21 -3.77 9.38
CA PHE A 48 -16.49 -3.51 10.63
C PHE A 48 -15.89 -2.10 10.76
N GLY A 49 -16.03 -1.21 9.78
CA GLY A 49 -15.40 0.11 9.89
C GLY A 49 -15.98 1.21 9.04
N ASN A 50 -16.67 2.16 9.69
CA ASN A 50 -16.63 3.54 9.21
C ASN A 50 -15.19 4.03 9.32
N VAL A 51 -14.43 3.97 8.21
CA VAL A 51 -13.13 4.63 8.13
C VAL A 51 -13.40 6.12 8.33
N VAL A 52 -12.99 6.66 9.48
CA VAL A 52 -13.10 8.09 9.76
C VAL A 52 -12.19 8.81 8.75
N ARG A 53 -12.82 9.51 7.81
CA ARG A 53 -12.11 10.28 6.78
C ARG A 53 -11.73 11.66 7.32
N SER A 54 -10.60 12.18 6.87
CA SER A 54 -10.18 13.55 7.17
C SER A 54 -11.21 14.55 6.64
N LYS A 55 -11.59 15.52 7.48
CA LYS A 55 -12.41 16.68 7.07
C LYS A 55 -11.67 17.63 6.15
N SER A 56 -10.34 17.56 6.14
CA SER A 56 -9.45 18.42 5.34
C SER A 56 -8.44 17.55 4.58
N PRO A 57 -8.85 16.93 3.45
CA PRO A 57 -7.97 16.10 2.65
C PRO A 57 -6.78 16.88 2.07
N PRO A 58 -5.63 16.21 1.83
CA PRO A 58 -4.45 16.85 1.28
C PRO A 58 -4.66 17.27 -0.17
N LYS A 59 -4.25 18.51 -0.49
CA LYS A 59 -4.35 19.09 -1.83
C LYS A 59 -3.13 18.79 -2.69
N THR A 60 -1.97 18.58 -2.08
CA THR A 60 -0.70 18.33 -2.79
C THR A 60 -0.24 16.89 -2.57
N PHE A 61 0.55 16.37 -3.50
CA PHE A 61 1.09 15.02 -3.40
C PHE A 61 2.01 14.85 -2.18
N LYS A 62 2.79 15.89 -1.87
CA LYS A 62 3.66 15.91 -0.68
C LYS A 62 2.86 15.86 0.62
N ASP A 63 1.80 16.66 0.71
CA ASP A 63 0.92 16.66 1.90
C ASP A 63 0.16 15.35 2.03
N PHE A 64 -0.15 14.68 0.91
CA PHE A 64 -0.72 13.35 0.90
C PHE A 64 0.23 12.33 1.52
N ILE A 65 1.45 12.20 1.01
CA ILE A 65 2.44 11.27 1.58
C ILE A 65 2.68 11.56 3.06
N LYS A 66 2.85 12.84 3.43
CA LYS A 66 3.00 13.24 4.84
C LYS A 66 1.82 12.78 5.68
N SER A 67 0.60 13.09 5.26
CA SER A 67 -0.62 12.74 5.99
C SER A 67 -0.83 11.23 6.09
N VAL A 68 -0.46 10.47 5.05
CA VAL A 68 -0.52 9.00 5.08
C VAL A 68 0.38 8.47 6.18
N PHE A 69 1.68 8.84 6.18
CA PHE A 69 2.59 8.41 7.24
C PHE A 69 2.13 8.88 8.62
N THR A 70 1.60 10.09 8.77
CA THR A 70 1.05 10.55 10.05
C THR A 70 -0.08 9.64 10.55
N ASN A 71 -0.92 9.08 9.68
CA ASN A 71 -2.06 8.23 10.07
C ASN A 71 -1.75 6.72 10.03
N MET A 72 -0.50 6.30 9.83
CA MET A 72 -0.14 4.89 9.93
C MET A 72 -0.08 4.46 11.40
N ASN A 73 -0.58 3.26 11.69
CA ASN A 73 -0.62 2.73 13.04
C ASN A 73 0.71 2.09 13.47
N PRO A 74 1.43 2.65 14.46
CA PRO A 74 2.72 2.12 14.88
C PRO A 74 2.61 0.72 15.50
N LYS A 75 1.51 0.38 16.17
CA LYS A 75 1.32 -0.95 16.78
C LYS A 75 1.20 -2.04 15.72
N ILE A 76 0.55 -1.76 14.59
CA ILE A 76 0.46 -2.71 13.47
C ILE A 76 1.86 -2.98 12.90
N LEU A 77 2.66 -1.92 12.73
CA LEU A 77 4.03 -2.01 12.22
C LEU A 77 4.94 -2.75 13.22
N GLN A 78 4.85 -2.44 14.52
CA GLN A 78 5.59 -3.11 15.60
C GLN A 78 5.28 -4.61 15.64
N ASN A 79 4.02 -5.00 15.48
CA ASN A 79 3.61 -6.40 15.42
C ASN A 79 4.17 -7.17 14.21
N SER A 80 4.76 -6.46 13.25
CA SER A 80 5.45 -7.04 12.08
C SER A 80 6.96 -7.10 12.22
N LYS A 81 7.54 -6.56 13.31
CA LYS A 81 8.97 -6.71 13.61
C LYS A 81 9.32 -8.20 13.63
N ASP A 82 10.48 -8.50 13.04
CA ASP A 82 11.06 -9.85 12.96
C ASP A 82 10.23 -10.90 12.19
N LYS A 83 9.10 -10.50 11.58
CA LYS A 83 8.31 -11.37 10.70
C LYS A 83 8.74 -11.30 9.24
N GLY A 84 9.60 -10.34 8.89
CA GLY A 84 10.23 -10.30 7.58
C GLY A 84 11.36 -11.31 7.47
N LYS A 85 11.64 -11.78 6.25
CA LYS A 85 12.80 -12.62 5.99
C LYS A 85 14.10 -11.82 6.25
N ASP A 86 15.09 -12.47 6.83
CA ASP A 86 16.44 -11.92 7.05
C ASP A 86 16.49 -10.68 7.95
N GLY A 87 15.55 -10.53 8.90
CA GLY A 87 15.49 -9.36 9.80
C GLY A 87 15.08 -8.06 9.11
N ARG A 88 14.56 -8.14 7.87
CA ARG A 88 14.10 -7.00 7.08
C ARG A 88 12.66 -6.63 7.42
N LEU A 89 12.24 -5.44 6.99
CA LEU A 89 10.85 -5.01 7.12
C LEU A 89 9.91 -5.96 6.36
N PHE A 90 8.75 -6.28 6.95
CA PHE A 90 7.74 -7.07 6.26
C PHE A 90 6.90 -6.19 5.33
N GLU A 91 7.31 -6.14 4.06
CA GLU A 91 6.76 -5.27 3.01
C GLU A 91 5.22 -5.21 2.97
N ARG A 92 4.58 -6.38 3.07
CA ARG A 92 3.13 -6.48 2.96
C ARG A 92 2.41 -5.73 4.07
N VAL A 93 2.95 -5.71 5.28
CA VAL A 93 2.34 -4.97 6.41
C VAL A 93 2.43 -3.47 6.15
N TRP A 94 3.58 -2.99 5.64
CA TRP A 94 3.76 -1.58 5.28
C TRP A 94 2.84 -1.15 4.13
N GLN A 95 2.71 -1.95 3.07
CA GLN A 95 1.77 -1.68 1.98
C GLN A 95 0.31 -1.65 2.46
N MET A 96 -0.09 -2.61 3.31
CA MET A 96 -1.46 -2.65 3.84
C MET A 96 -1.75 -1.47 4.76
N GLU A 97 -0.80 -1.07 5.61
CA GLU A 97 -0.97 0.07 6.49
C GLU A 97 -0.97 1.38 5.70
N PHE A 98 -0.15 1.49 4.65
CA PHE A 98 -0.15 2.64 3.75
C PHE A 98 -1.49 2.77 3.03
N TYR A 99 -2.05 1.66 2.56
CA TYR A 99 -3.40 1.63 1.97
C TYR A 99 -4.47 2.08 2.96
N HIS A 100 -4.45 1.53 4.17
CA HIS A 100 -5.39 1.86 5.24
C HIS A 100 -5.34 3.36 5.61
N ALA A 101 -4.15 3.90 5.88
CA ALA A 101 -3.96 5.31 6.18
C ALA A 101 -4.32 6.22 4.98
N SER A 102 -4.06 5.77 3.75
CA SER A 102 -4.49 6.49 2.53
C SER A 102 -6.00 6.61 2.44
N LEU A 103 -6.76 5.59 2.83
CA LEU A 103 -8.21 5.70 2.93
C LEU A 103 -8.61 6.79 3.94
N GLN A 104 -8.02 6.82 5.13
CA GLN A 104 -8.37 7.85 6.12
C GLN A 104 -8.08 9.28 5.65
N VAL A 105 -7.03 9.46 4.84
CA VAL A 105 -6.54 10.78 4.42
C VAL A 105 -7.26 11.32 3.19
N LEU A 106 -7.63 10.45 2.25
CA LEU A 106 -8.26 10.88 0.99
C LEU A 106 -9.71 11.34 1.20
N PRO A 107 -10.24 12.20 0.29
CA PRO A 107 -11.65 12.55 0.29
C PRO A 107 -12.55 11.30 0.25
N LYS A 108 -13.77 11.42 0.79
CA LYS A 108 -14.72 10.31 1.00
C LYS A 108 -14.91 9.40 -0.22
N ASP A 109 -14.98 9.98 -1.41
CA ASP A 109 -15.28 9.25 -2.65
C ASP A 109 -14.04 8.91 -3.47
N ILE A 110 -12.85 9.14 -2.92
CA ILE A 110 -11.58 8.85 -3.57
C ILE A 110 -10.88 7.70 -2.87
N TYR A 111 -10.47 6.72 -3.66
CA TYR A 111 -9.82 5.50 -3.20
C TYR A 111 -8.49 5.33 -3.93
N PRO A 112 -7.42 4.93 -3.22
CA PRO A 112 -6.22 4.47 -3.88
C PRO A 112 -6.52 3.10 -4.49
N SER A 113 -6.33 2.96 -5.79
CA SER A 113 -6.39 1.67 -6.48
C SER A 113 -5.07 0.94 -6.24
N VAL A 114 -5.13 -0.34 -5.89
CA VAL A 114 -3.95 -1.19 -5.69
C VAL A 114 -3.61 -1.95 -6.97
N ASP A 115 -2.33 -2.26 -7.17
CA ASP A 115 -1.83 -3.08 -8.27
C ASP A 115 -2.38 -2.63 -9.64
N VAL A 116 -2.08 -1.39 -10.03
CA VAL A 116 -2.63 -0.78 -11.25
C VAL A 116 -1.64 -0.85 -12.42
N GLY A 117 -2.07 -1.40 -13.55
CA GLY A 117 -1.20 -1.53 -14.71
C GLY A 117 -1.94 -1.85 -16.01
N LYS A 118 -2.66 -2.97 -16.03
CA LYS A 118 -3.37 -3.46 -17.23
C LYS A 118 -4.31 -2.45 -17.85
N VAL A 119 -5.03 -1.67 -17.04
CA VAL A 119 -5.96 -0.63 -17.51
C VAL A 119 -5.26 0.47 -18.32
N PHE A 120 -3.96 0.68 -18.10
CA PHE A 120 -3.12 1.61 -18.85
C PHE A 120 -2.29 0.92 -19.95
N GLY A 121 -2.46 -0.40 -20.16
CA GLY A 121 -1.65 -1.17 -21.11
C GLY A 121 -0.24 -1.51 -20.61
N SER A 122 0.03 -1.39 -19.31
CA SER A 122 1.29 -1.85 -18.70
C SER A 122 1.24 -3.37 -18.44
N LYS A 123 2.37 -4.04 -18.63
CA LYS A 123 2.56 -5.47 -18.32
C LYS A 123 2.73 -5.74 -16.82
N GLU A 124 3.19 -4.75 -16.08
CA GLU A 124 3.38 -4.79 -14.63
C GLU A 124 2.51 -3.74 -13.93
N TYR A 125 2.50 -3.77 -12.60
CA TYR A 125 1.57 -3.03 -11.76
C TYR A 125 2.31 -2.12 -10.78
N VAL A 126 1.91 -0.86 -10.72
CA VAL A 126 2.33 0.05 -9.64
C VAL A 126 1.55 -0.28 -8.37
N ASP A 127 2.20 -0.18 -7.21
CA ASP A 127 1.57 -0.55 -5.93
C ASP A 127 0.27 0.24 -5.67
N PHE A 128 0.29 1.56 -5.89
CA PHE A 128 -0.87 2.41 -5.68
C PHE A 128 -1.06 3.46 -6.78
N TYR A 129 -2.32 3.71 -7.12
CA TYR A 129 -2.71 4.78 -8.02
C TYR A 129 -3.97 5.51 -7.53
N VAL A 130 -3.89 6.85 -7.39
CA VAL A 130 -5.04 7.70 -7.03
C VAL A 130 -5.66 8.25 -8.30
N ASN A 131 -6.77 7.63 -8.72
CA ASN A 131 -7.43 7.93 -9.99
C ASN A 131 -8.54 9.00 -9.86
N ASP A 132 -8.14 10.23 -9.55
CA ASP A 132 -9.02 11.40 -9.64
C ASP A 132 -8.31 12.53 -10.39
N LYS A 133 -8.72 13.79 -10.21
CA LYS A 133 -8.05 14.95 -10.84
C LYS A 133 -6.54 15.04 -10.52
N ARG A 134 -6.03 14.32 -9.53
CA ARG A 134 -4.63 14.33 -9.10
C ARG A 134 -3.75 13.34 -9.86
N HIS A 135 -4.27 12.20 -10.30
CA HIS A 135 -3.54 11.15 -11.01
C HIS A 135 -2.14 10.88 -10.43
N TRP A 136 -2.08 10.37 -9.19
CA TRP A 136 -0.83 10.09 -8.49
C TRP A 136 -0.48 8.61 -8.52
N ALA A 137 0.79 8.28 -8.76
CA ALA A 137 1.30 6.91 -8.69
C ALA A 137 2.32 6.77 -7.55
N ILE A 138 2.27 5.67 -6.80
CA ILE A 138 3.17 5.43 -5.67
C ILE A 138 3.68 4.00 -5.75
N GLU A 139 4.99 3.84 -5.73
CA GLU A 139 5.66 2.54 -5.55
C GLU A 139 6.28 2.51 -4.15
N LEU A 140 6.00 1.48 -3.35
CA LEU A 140 6.66 1.29 -2.06
C LEU A 140 7.77 0.26 -2.21
N LEU A 141 8.91 0.57 -1.60
CA LEU A 141 10.04 -0.35 -1.49
C LEU A 141 10.48 -0.42 -0.04
N ARG A 142 11.29 -1.44 0.25
CA ARG A 142 11.95 -1.58 1.55
C ARG A 142 13.45 -1.81 1.41
N ASP A 143 14.21 -1.24 2.33
CA ASP A 143 15.64 -1.45 2.52
C ASP A 143 16.47 -1.35 1.21
N ARG A 144 16.03 -0.52 0.25
CA ARG A 144 16.61 -0.37 -1.11
C ARG A 144 16.64 -1.65 -1.94
N VAL A 145 15.93 -2.70 -1.54
CA VAL A 145 15.86 -3.94 -2.30
C VAL A 145 15.30 -3.62 -3.68
N LYS A 146 16.08 -3.94 -4.72
CA LYS A 146 15.73 -3.71 -6.13
C LYS A 146 15.45 -2.24 -6.50
N LEU A 147 15.92 -1.25 -5.73
CA LEU A 147 15.66 0.16 -6.01
C LEU A 147 16.01 0.56 -7.46
N ASN A 148 17.17 0.12 -7.97
CA ASN A 148 17.58 0.41 -9.34
C ASN A 148 16.62 -0.19 -10.39
N GLU A 149 16.09 -1.39 -10.15
CA GLU A 149 15.12 -2.06 -11.03
C GLU A 149 13.82 -1.26 -11.11
N HIS A 150 13.25 -0.88 -9.97
CA HIS A 150 12.01 -0.09 -9.93
C HIS A 150 12.21 1.32 -10.50
N GLN A 151 13.37 1.94 -10.27
CA GLN A 151 13.72 3.20 -10.90
C GLN A 151 13.79 3.08 -12.44
N GLN A 152 14.33 2.00 -12.99
CA GLN A 152 14.35 1.75 -14.44
C GLN A 152 12.95 1.55 -15.02
N ARG A 153 12.05 0.87 -14.29
CA ARG A 153 10.64 0.70 -14.71
C ARG A 153 9.92 2.03 -14.91
N LEU A 154 10.30 3.06 -14.13
CA LEU A 154 9.75 4.42 -14.16
C LEU A 154 10.52 5.40 -15.07
N GLN A 155 11.56 4.94 -15.78
CA GLN A 155 12.32 5.75 -16.74
C GLN A 155 11.71 5.71 -18.15
N ARG A 156 12.22 6.55 -19.04
CA ARG A 156 11.89 6.50 -20.47
C ARG A 156 12.22 5.12 -21.04
N GLY A 157 11.25 4.51 -21.72
CA GLY A 157 11.37 3.13 -22.22
C GLY A 157 11.10 2.04 -21.17
N GLY A 158 10.88 2.42 -19.90
CA GLY A 158 10.53 1.50 -18.83
C GLY A 158 9.09 0.96 -18.95
N ILE A 159 8.84 -0.14 -18.25
CA ILE A 159 7.56 -0.87 -18.33
C ILE A 159 6.36 -0.07 -17.80
N TYR A 160 6.57 0.93 -16.93
CA TYR A 160 5.52 1.80 -16.41
C TYR A 160 5.26 3.05 -17.27
N VAL A 161 5.97 3.22 -18.40
CA VAL A 161 5.70 4.33 -19.34
C VAL A 161 4.21 4.48 -19.68
N PRO A 162 3.42 3.41 -19.93
CA PRO A 162 2.00 3.55 -20.20
C PRO A 162 1.21 4.17 -19.03
N ILE A 163 1.56 3.82 -17.79
CA ILE A 163 0.96 4.40 -16.57
C ILE A 163 1.39 5.87 -16.43
N LEU A 164 2.67 6.16 -16.65
CA LEU A 164 3.24 7.49 -16.49
C LEU A 164 2.67 8.53 -17.47
N LYS A 165 2.21 8.12 -18.65
CA LYS A 165 1.50 9.01 -19.59
C LYS A 165 0.26 9.67 -18.99
N HIS A 166 -0.39 9.01 -18.03
CA HIS A 166 -1.59 9.50 -17.36
C HIS A 166 -1.30 10.04 -15.96
N THR A 167 -0.06 9.96 -15.49
CA THR A 167 0.33 10.30 -14.12
C THR A 167 0.84 11.74 -14.05
N LYS A 168 0.29 12.56 -13.14
CA LYS A 168 0.77 13.93 -12.91
C LYS A 168 1.99 13.98 -11.99
N GLN A 169 2.01 13.14 -10.96
CA GLN A 169 3.12 13.03 -10.02
C GLN A 169 3.27 11.58 -9.58
N TYR A 170 4.51 11.14 -9.37
CA TYR A 170 4.78 9.84 -8.80
C TYR A 170 5.92 9.88 -7.81
N ALA A 171 5.97 8.89 -6.92
CA ALA A 171 7.09 8.70 -6.01
C ALA A 171 7.44 7.21 -5.88
N ILE A 172 8.73 6.94 -5.76
CA ILE A 172 9.24 5.69 -5.20
C ILE A 172 9.54 5.98 -3.73
N ILE A 173 8.81 5.35 -2.83
CA ILE A 173 8.97 5.54 -1.39
C ILE A 173 9.71 4.34 -0.84
N ASN A 174 10.97 4.54 -0.51
CA ASN A 174 11.82 3.49 -0.01
C ASN A 174 11.95 3.57 1.52
N ILE A 175 11.28 2.64 2.19
CA ILE A 175 11.20 2.52 3.64
C ILE A 175 12.39 1.74 4.15
N GLN A 176 13.11 2.29 5.13
CA GLN A 176 14.34 1.73 5.63
C GLN A 176 14.25 1.50 7.12
N ASN A 177 14.78 0.38 7.57
CA ASN A 177 14.99 0.16 9.00
C ASN A 177 15.93 1.22 9.61
N SER A 178 15.85 1.37 10.93
CA SER A 178 16.59 2.37 11.71
C SER A 178 18.12 2.31 11.57
N LYS A 179 18.67 1.16 11.19
CA LYS A 179 20.12 0.96 11.06
C LYS A 179 20.66 1.51 9.73
N MET A 180 19.79 1.89 8.81
CA MET A 180 20.16 2.38 7.50
C MET A 180 20.25 3.91 7.46
N LYS A 181 21.16 4.40 6.62
CA LYS A 181 21.26 5.83 6.29
C LYS A 181 20.71 6.05 4.89
N ALA A 182 19.98 7.16 4.71
CA ALA A 182 19.59 7.61 3.38
C ALA A 182 20.85 7.94 2.54
N PRO A 183 20.81 7.75 1.21
CA PRO A 183 21.91 8.16 0.34
C PRO A 183 22.18 9.66 0.45
N GLU A 184 23.39 10.09 0.12
CA GLU A 184 23.73 11.50 -0.08
C GLU A 184 22.80 12.15 -1.11
N SER A 185 22.55 13.46 -0.99
CA SER A 185 21.62 14.21 -1.85
C SER A 185 21.91 14.03 -3.34
N GLU A 186 23.18 14.01 -3.73
CA GLU A 186 23.63 13.86 -5.13
C GLU A 186 23.26 12.51 -5.75
N LYS A 187 23.09 11.47 -4.93
CA LYS A 187 22.74 10.11 -5.38
C LYS A 187 21.23 9.86 -5.39
N ARG A 188 20.41 10.83 -4.96
CA ARG A 188 18.94 10.68 -4.91
C ARG A 188 18.33 11.04 -6.24
N ARG A 189 17.40 10.22 -6.74
CA ARG A 189 16.65 10.57 -7.94
C ARG A 189 15.49 11.49 -7.60
N ARG A 190 15.04 12.25 -8.60
CA ARG A 190 14.02 13.31 -8.49
C ARG A 190 12.70 12.88 -7.82
N ASN A 191 12.34 11.60 -7.88
CA ASN A 191 11.08 11.08 -7.35
C ASN A 191 11.27 10.04 -6.24
N ASP A 192 12.50 9.89 -5.73
CA ASP A 192 12.78 8.99 -4.62
C ASP A 192 12.53 9.70 -3.28
N ILE A 193 11.65 9.14 -2.47
CA ILE A 193 11.47 9.55 -1.08
C ILE A 193 12.04 8.44 -0.21
N TYR A 194 12.97 8.80 0.68
CA TYR A 194 13.53 7.88 1.65
C TYR A 194 12.81 8.05 2.98
N VAL A 195 12.39 6.94 3.58
CA VAL A 195 11.71 6.93 4.87
C VAL A 195 12.59 6.15 5.83
N ILE A 196 13.17 6.84 6.81
CA ILE A 196 13.99 6.20 7.85
C ILE A 196 13.09 5.96 9.06
N CYS A 197 12.89 4.70 9.40
CA CYS A 197 12.08 4.32 10.55
C CYS A 197 12.86 4.49 11.85
N ASP A 198 12.19 4.96 12.90
CA ASP A 198 12.71 4.87 14.25
C ASP A 198 12.70 3.41 14.74
N GLU A 199 13.57 3.06 15.70
CA GLU A 199 13.72 1.69 16.20
C GLU A 199 12.42 1.12 16.75
N ASN A 200 11.62 1.97 17.41
CA ASN A 200 10.33 1.57 17.96
C ASN A 200 9.18 1.61 16.93
N PHE A 201 9.38 2.12 15.71
CA PHE A 201 8.34 2.41 14.71
C PHE A 201 7.23 3.38 15.19
N GLU A 202 7.49 4.25 16.15
CA GLU A 202 6.56 5.32 16.55
C GLU A 202 6.73 6.58 15.70
N SER A 203 7.85 6.70 15.01
CA SER A 203 8.14 7.81 14.13
C SER A 203 8.94 7.39 12.90
N VAL A 204 8.89 8.25 11.88
CA VAL A 204 9.71 8.13 10.67
C VAL A 204 10.26 9.50 10.27
N GLN A 205 11.44 9.52 9.67
CA GLN A 205 11.97 10.69 8.99
C GLN A 205 11.78 10.54 7.48
N LEU A 206 10.97 11.42 6.89
CA LEU A 206 10.83 11.55 5.45
C LEU A 206 11.96 12.42 4.91
N ILE A 207 12.69 11.92 3.91
CA ILE A 207 13.80 12.60 3.26
C ILE A 207 13.49 12.72 1.78
N TYR A 208 13.29 13.95 1.33
CA TYR A 208 12.90 14.28 -0.04
C TYR A 208 14.13 14.40 -0.97
N PRO A 209 13.92 14.31 -2.29
CA PRO A 209 14.97 14.44 -3.30
C PRO A 209 15.82 15.70 -3.16
N ASN A 210 15.19 16.82 -2.83
CA ASN A 210 15.85 18.12 -2.66
C ASN A 210 16.61 18.27 -1.32
N GLY A 211 16.73 17.21 -0.53
CA GLY A 211 17.40 17.25 0.77
C GLY A 211 16.50 17.58 1.96
N ASN A 212 15.28 18.10 1.72
CA ASN A 212 14.37 18.45 2.80
C ASN A 212 14.04 17.21 3.64
N LYS A 213 14.08 17.37 4.96
CA LYS A 213 13.75 16.33 5.92
C LYS A 213 12.49 16.71 6.69
N LYS A 214 11.70 15.71 7.09
CA LYS A 214 10.55 15.92 7.96
C LYS A 214 10.35 14.72 8.87
N ASP A 215 10.44 14.97 10.16
CA ASP A 215 10.10 13.97 11.19
C ASP A 215 8.57 13.91 11.35
N ILE A 216 8.05 12.69 11.36
CA ILE A 216 6.63 12.37 11.42
C ILE A 216 6.43 11.36 12.54
N ARG A 217 5.58 11.71 13.51
CA ARG A 217 5.05 10.76 14.46
C ARG A 217 3.88 10.00 13.82
N LEU A 218 3.89 8.68 13.97
CA LEU A 218 2.82 7.79 13.53
C LEU A 218 1.69 7.80 14.60
N LEU A 219 0.43 7.53 14.22
CA LEU A 219 -0.75 7.65 15.08
C LEU A 219 -1.42 6.30 15.38
#